data_AF-A0A958FH05-F1
#
_entry.id   AF-A0A958FH05-F1
#
_cell.length_a   1.000
_cell.length_b   1.000
_cell.length_c   1.000
_cell.angle_alpha   90.00
_cell.angle_beta   90.00
_cell.angle_gamma   90.00
#
_symmetry.space_group_name_H-M   'P 1'
#
loop_
_entity.id
_entity.type
_entity.pdbx_description
1 polymer ?
#
loop_
_entity_poly.entity_id
_entity_poly.type
_entity_poly.pdbx_seq_one_letter_code
_entity_poly.pdbx_strand_id
1 'polypeptide(L)'
;MWHDYSITTQPQRPKERIVNERNLAFYDAMRAKFATHDIYCPTPDDLGHKLRAMAQWNYGWTSSGNKLEMRLDLSAVHLDEVADFTGGMGIKIENSGDYIQKVTINGVPHRAFHDRVVILPNLAKGPNIIKVELGPLPPQMSHLRFVSKRMPAIRETAGGLEVELLTKSKAKFAFYAAEPCVLLNADWQEWNRQNNRILNGYVTSDRSVLLKLLTKTDFRITRANLPVKSLRESENSITLTLAPGNAGSSELSFQCARKPAKVRWNGKEIATAFQRQSHTVSLPGGGGELEIMFE
;
A
#
# COMPACT_ATOMS: atom_id res chain seq x y z
N MET A 1 -2.10 20.62 -4.04
CA MET A 1 -2.49 21.22 -5.33
C MET A 1 -2.04 20.26 -6.41
N TRP A 2 -2.95 19.49 -7.02
CA TRP A 2 -2.64 18.69 -8.20
C TRP A 2 -3.52 19.21 -9.33
N HIS A 3 -2.90 19.46 -10.49
CA HIS A 3 -3.55 19.98 -11.69
C HIS A 3 -4.07 18.79 -12.49
N ASP A 4 -5.39 18.71 -12.61
CA ASP A 4 -6.04 18.04 -13.72
C ASP A 4 -6.74 19.15 -14.51
N TYR A 5 -6.36 19.34 -15.77
CA TYR A 5 -7.04 20.27 -16.65
C TYR A 5 -8.41 19.68 -16.99
N SER A 6 -9.46 20.16 -16.34
CA SER A 6 -10.74 20.25 -17.02
C SER A 6 -10.57 21.25 -18.15
N ILE A 7 -10.93 20.84 -19.36
CA ILE A 7 -10.95 21.60 -20.60
C ILE A 7 -11.37 23.06 -20.35
N THR A 8 -10.41 23.97 -20.53
CA THR A 8 -10.50 25.41 -20.82
C THR A 8 -11.45 26.29 -20.01
N THR A 9 -10.89 27.30 -19.33
CA THR A 9 -11.61 28.54 -18.92
C THR A 9 -11.55 29.63 -19.99
N GLN A 10 -11.05 29.34 -21.20
CA GLN A 10 -11.13 30.26 -22.32
C GLN A 10 -12.52 30.18 -22.98
N PRO A 11 -13.08 31.29 -23.47
CA PRO A 11 -14.32 31.26 -24.23
C PRO A 11 -14.12 30.41 -25.50
N GLN A 12 -14.70 29.21 -25.50
CA GLN A 12 -14.61 28.27 -26.62
C GLN A 12 -15.68 28.60 -27.66
N ARG A 13 -15.28 28.54 -28.94
CA ARG A 13 -16.19 28.72 -30.09
C ARG A 13 -17.03 27.46 -30.32
N PRO A 14 -18.19 27.54 -31.00
CA PRO A 14 -19.28 26.55 -30.92
C PRO A 14 -19.05 25.14 -31.49
N LYS A 15 -17.80 24.71 -31.74
CA LYS A 15 -17.51 23.48 -32.52
C LYS A 15 -16.69 22.41 -31.79
N GLU A 16 -16.49 22.47 -30.47
CA GLU A 16 -15.77 21.41 -29.74
C GLU A 16 -16.57 20.78 -28.58
N ARG A 17 -16.30 19.48 -28.38
CA ARG A 17 -16.99 18.45 -27.59
C ARG A 17 -17.42 18.83 -26.16
N ILE A 18 -18.65 18.40 -25.81
CA ILE A 18 -19.26 18.25 -24.47
C ILE A 18 -19.40 19.56 -23.66
N VAL A 19 -20.60 20.14 -23.71
CA VAL A 19 -21.01 21.27 -22.86
C VAL A 19 -21.40 20.73 -21.49
N ASN A 20 -20.71 21.17 -20.43
CA ASN A 20 -21.03 20.79 -19.06
C ASN A 20 -22.02 21.80 -18.47
N GLU A 21 -23.30 21.43 -18.35
CA GLU A 21 -24.38 22.32 -17.90
C GLU A 21 -24.35 22.65 -16.40
N ARG A 22 -23.50 21.95 -15.64
CA ARG A 22 -23.34 22.15 -14.18
C ARG A 22 -21.88 22.44 -13.86
N ASN A 23 -21.52 23.72 -13.85
CA ASN A 23 -20.23 24.16 -13.33
C ASN A 23 -20.23 24.06 -11.80
N LEU A 24 -19.85 22.89 -11.28
CA LEU A 24 -19.30 22.84 -9.93
C LEU A 24 -18.01 23.64 -9.92
N ALA A 25 -17.86 24.54 -8.95
CA ALA A 25 -16.60 25.23 -8.73
C ALA A 25 -15.48 24.18 -8.63
N PHE A 26 -14.35 24.43 -9.32
CA PHE A 26 -13.23 23.48 -9.38
C PHE A 26 -12.82 22.98 -7.99
N TYR A 27 -12.85 23.86 -6.98
CA TYR A 27 -12.59 23.50 -5.59
C TYR A 27 -13.55 22.45 -5.03
N ASP A 28 -14.86 22.57 -5.27
CA ASP A 28 -15.88 21.64 -4.75
C ASP A 28 -15.90 20.33 -5.53
N ALA A 29 -15.70 20.38 -6.85
CA ALA A 29 -15.50 19.18 -7.67
C ALA A 29 -14.26 18.41 -7.19
N MET A 30 -13.17 19.12 -6.92
CA MET A 30 -11.96 18.55 -6.36
C MET A 30 -12.20 18.02 -4.95
N ARG A 31 -12.84 18.76 -4.05
CA ARG A 31 -13.17 18.33 -2.69
C ARG A 31 -14.05 17.07 -2.68
N ALA A 32 -15.05 16.99 -3.54
CA ALA A 32 -15.90 15.81 -3.69
C ALA A 32 -15.13 14.60 -4.26
N LYS A 33 -14.26 14.82 -5.25
CA LYS A 33 -13.30 13.82 -5.74
C LYS A 33 -12.35 13.38 -4.61
N PHE A 34 -11.90 14.32 -3.76
CA PHE A 34 -11.01 14.07 -2.63
C PHE A 34 -11.68 13.32 -1.46
N ALA A 35 -12.97 13.53 -1.26
CA ALA A 35 -13.75 12.87 -0.22
C ALA A 35 -14.13 11.41 -0.56
N THR A 36 -14.01 11.04 -1.83
CA THR A 36 -14.50 9.75 -2.37
C THR A 36 -13.39 8.78 -2.78
N HIS A 37 -12.12 9.21 -2.76
CA HIS A 37 -10.98 8.40 -3.19
C HIS A 37 -9.89 8.39 -2.11
N ASP A 38 -9.29 7.22 -1.86
CA ASP A 38 -8.10 7.09 -1.00
C ASP A 38 -6.91 7.77 -1.67
N ILE A 39 -6.70 9.04 -1.36
CA ILE A 39 -5.74 9.87 -2.08
C ILE A 39 -4.41 9.99 -1.35
N TYR A 40 -3.37 9.69 -2.12
CA TYR A 40 -1.98 9.99 -1.86
C TYR A 40 -1.76 11.51 -1.72
N CYS A 41 -1.18 11.97 -0.60
CA CYS A 41 -0.77 13.37 -0.41
C CYS A 41 0.76 13.46 -0.42
N PRO A 42 1.38 13.83 -1.56
CA PRO A 42 2.83 13.98 -1.66
C PRO A 42 3.35 15.08 -0.73
N THR A 43 4.64 15.05 -0.41
CA THR A 43 5.31 16.27 0.09
C THR A 43 5.42 17.28 -1.07
N PRO A 44 5.56 18.61 -0.80
CA PRO A 44 5.65 19.61 -1.87
C PRO A 44 6.76 19.33 -2.90
N ASP A 45 7.91 18.83 -2.42
CA ASP A 45 9.05 18.44 -3.26
C ASP A 45 8.73 17.23 -4.16
N ASP A 46 8.14 16.18 -3.58
CA ASP A 46 7.69 14.96 -4.27
C ASP A 46 6.64 15.29 -5.34
N LEU A 47 5.72 16.22 -5.02
CA LEU A 47 4.72 16.73 -5.95
C LEU A 47 5.35 17.46 -7.14
N GLY A 48 6.32 18.35 -6.88
CA GLY A 48 7.00 19.12 -7.93
C GLY A 48 7.70 18.22 -8.94
N HIS A 49 8.42 17.20 -8.45
CA HIS A 49 9.10 16.24 -9.31
C HIS A 49 8.11 15.33 -10.06
N LYS A 50 7.03 14.87 -9.43
CA LYS A 50 5.96 14.11 -10.11
C LYS A 50 5.31 14.89 -11.25
N LEU A 51 5.03 16.17 -11.04
CA LEU A 51 4.49 17.04 -12.09
C LEU A 51 5.48 17.19 -13.26
N ARG A 52 6.77 17.34 -12.98
CA ARG A 52 7.82 17.38 -14.01
C ARG A 52 7.91 16.07 -14.78
N ALA A 53 7.91 14.93 -14.09
CA ALA A 53 7.92 13.60 -14.73
C ALA A 53 6.73 13.44 -15.67
N MET A 54 5.52 13.79 -15.21
CA MET A 54 4.31 13.72 -16.04
C MET A 54 4.32 14.65 -17.25
N ALA A 55 4.86 15.85 -17.10
CA ALA A 55 4.93 16.83 -18.18
C ALA A 55 5.91 16.43 -19.28
N GLN A 56 6.86 15.52 -18.99
CA GLN A 56 7.99 15.18 -19.86
C GLN A 56 7.92 13.75 -20.42
N TRP A 57 7.09 12.86 -19.88
CA TRP A 57 6.98 11.51 -20.40
C TRP A 57 6.04 11.42 -21.62
N ASN A 58 6.34 10.52 -22.54
CA ASN A 58 5.43 10.17 -23.62
C ASN A 58 4.69 8.88 -23.27
N TYR A 59 3.45 8.73 -23.72
CA TYR A 59 2.70 7.51 -23.47
C TYR A 59 1.88 7.08 -24.68
N GLY A 60 1.65 5.77 -24.77
CA GLY A 60 0.75 5.15 -25.73
C GLY A 60 0.23 3.85 -25.15
N TRP A 61 -0.88 3.35 -25.67
CA TRP A 61 -1.45 2.09 -25.21
C TRP A 61 -2.20 1.38 -26.32
N THR A 62 -2.30 0.06 -26.19
CA THR A 62 -3.12 -0.81 -27.04
C THR A 62 -3.89 -1.78 -26.16
N SER A 63 -5.05 -2.22 -26.62
CA SER A 63 -5.89 -3.18 -25.92
C SER A 63 -6.28 -4.33 -26.84
N SER A 64 -6.30 -5.54 -26.31
CA SER A 64 -6.80 -6.73 -27.00
C SER A 64 -7.51 -7.64 -25.99
N GLY A 65 -8.83 -7.80 -26.16
CA GLY A 65 -9.68 -8.50 -25.19
C GLY A 65 -9.56 -7.89 -23.79
N ASN A 66 -9.22 -8.72 -22.80
CA ASN A 66 -9.04 -8.31 -21.42
C ASN A 66 -7.62 -7.81 -21.08
N LYS A 67 -6.77 -7.58 -22.08
CA LYS A 67 -5.38 -7.17 -21.89
C LYS A 67 -5.16 -5.75 -22.38
N LEU A 68 -4.45 -4.97 -21.56
CA LEU A 68 -4.00 -3.63 -21.87
C LEU A 68 -2.46 -3.63 -21.85
N GLU A 69 -1.84 -3.13 -22.91
CA GLU A 69 -0.40 -2.88 -22.97
C GLU A 69 -0.16 -1.39 -23.11
N MET A 70 0.54 -0.80 -22.14
CA MET A 70 0.88 0.61 -22.08
C MET A 70 2.38 0.76 -22.23
N ARG A 71 2.81 1.75 -23.01
CA ARG A 71 4.19 2.19 -23.09
C ARG A 71 4.29 3.57 -22.44
N LEU A 72 5.16 3.71 -21.45
CA LEU A 72 5.54 4.98 -20.85
C LEU A 72 7.02 5.25 -21.16
N ASP A 73 7.32 6.33 -21.85
CA ASP A 73 8.68 6.67 -22.26
C ASP A 73 9.18 7.93 -21.54
N LEU A 74 10.13 7.72 -20.63
CA LEU A 74 10.74 8.77 -19.82
C LEU A 74 12.03 9.32 -20.45
N SER A 75 12.33 9.01 -21.71
CA SER A 75 13.59 9.45 -22.35
C SER A 75 13.79 10.98 -22.33
N ALA A 76 12.71 11.75 -22.45
CA ALA A 76 12.75 13.20 -22.50
C ALA A 76 12.83 13.86 -21.10
N VAL A 77 12.84 13.07 -20.03
CA VAL A 77 13.01 13.59 -18.67
C VAL A 77 14.42 14.14 -18.50
N HIS A 78 14.54 15.44 -18.19
CA HIS A 78 15.82 16.15 -18.21
C HIS A 78 16.80 15.69 -17.14
N LEU A 79 16.32 15.41 -15.92
CA LEU A 79 17.13 14.97 -14.80
C LEU A 79 16.79 13.53 -14.45
N ASP A 80 17.80 12.67 -14.33
CA ASP A 80 17.59 11.23 -14.11
C ASP A 80 16.80 10.96 -12.82
N GLU A 81 17.03 11.77 -11.78
CA GLU A 81 16.31 11.69 -10.51
C GLU A 81 14.80 11.94 -10.64
N VAL A 82 14.34 12.66 -11.67
CA VAL A 82 12.90 12.93 -11.85
C VAL A 82 12.14 11.64 -12.19
N ALA A 83 12.78 10.69 -12.86
CA ALA A 83 12.17 9.38 -13.16
C ALA A 83 11.86 8.59 -11.87
N ASP A 84 12.70 8.74 -10.83
CA ASP A 84 12.47 8.12 -9.52
C ASP A 84 11.21 8.63 -8.82
N PHE A 85 10.69 9.79 -9.19
CA PHE A 85 9.45 10.30 -8.59
C PHE A 85 8.19 9.66 -9.19
N THR A 86 8.32 8.76 -10.16
CA THR A 86 7.19 7.93 -10.60
C THR A 86 6.68 6.97 -9.52
N GLY A 87 7.52 6.61 -8.55
CA GLY A 87 7.15 5.74 -7.43
C GLY A 87 5.93 6.24 -6.65
N GLY A 88 4.93 5.37 -6.50
CA GLY A 88 3.66 5.66 -5.84
C GLY A 88 2.68 6.50 -6.67
N MET A 89 2.97 6.84 -7.92
CA MET A 89 1.97 7.41 -8.85
C MET A 89 0.96 6.34 -9.31
N GLY A 90 -0.24 6.76 -9.71
CA GLY A 90 -1.28 5.84 -10.16
C GLY A 90 -1.57 6.00 -11.66
N ILE A 91 -1.71 4.88 -12.38
CA ILE A 91 -2.36 4.84 -13.70
C ILE A 91 -3.76 4.28 -13.51
N LYS A 92 -4.78 5.10 -13.76
CA LYS A 92 -6.18 4.71 -13.59
C LYS A 92 -6.78 4.25 -14.92
N ILE A 93 -7.51 3.13 -14.87
CA ILE A 93 -8.22 2.53 -16.01
C ILE A 93 -9.71 2.84 -15.85
N GLU A 94 -10.19 3.92 -16.46
CA GLU A 94 -11.55 4.45 -16.22
C GLU A 94 -12.65 3.84 -17.09
N ASN A 95 -12.30 3.15 -18.19
CA ASN A 95 -13.27 2.66 -19.19
C ASN A 95 -13.52 1.15 -19.14
N SER A 96 -13.36 0.52 -17.97
CA SER A 96 -13.71 -0.89 -17.78
C SER A 96 -14.51 -1.09 -16.50
N GLY A 97 -15.50 -1.99 -16.54
CA GLY A 97 -16.17 -2.52 -15.35
C GLY A 97 -15.31 -3.54 -14.59
N ASP A 98 -14.28 -4.05 -15.23
CA ASP A 98 -13.43 -5.12 -14.70
C ASP A 98 -12.40 -4.62 -13.68
N TYR A 99 -11.79 -5.57 -13.00
CA TYR A 99 -10.76 -5.41 -11.98
C TYR A 99 -9.41 -5.88 -12.52
N ILE A 100 -8.34 -5.20 -12.12
CA ILE A 100 -6.96 -5.63 -12.35
C ILE A 100 -6.72 -6.98 -11.67
N GLN A 101 -6.37 -7.99 -12.47
CA GLN A 101 -5.99 -9.33 -12.02
C GLN A 101 -4.48 -9.49 -11.93
N LYS A 102 -3.76 -8.95 -12.91
CA LYS A 102 -2.32 -9.10 -13.04
C LYS A 102 -1.71 -7.85 -13.67
N VAL A 103 -0.55 -7.47 -13.19
CA VAL A 103 0.27 -6.42 -13.77
C VAL A 103 1.69 -6.96 -13.96
N THR A 104 2.31 -6.63 -15.09
CA THR A 104 3.76 -6.75 -15.26
C THR A 104 4.33 -5.43 -15.73
N ILE A 105 5.50 -5.06 -15.21
CA ILE A 105 6.25 -3.88 -15.65
C ILE A 105 7.59 -4.40 -16.17
N ASN A 106 7.91 -4.09 -17.43
CA ASN A 106 9.12 -4.55 -18.12
C ASN A 106 9.30 -6.08 -18.05
N GLY A 107 8.19 -6.83 -18.14
CA GLY A 107 8.17 -8.29 -18.06
C GLY A 107 8.21 -8.86 -16.62
N VAL A 108 8.43 -8.03 -15.61
CA VAL A 108 8.48 -8.46 -14.20
C VAL A 108 7.10 -8.36 -13.56
N PRO A 109 6.63 -9.38 -12.80
CA PRO A 109 5.38 -9.29 -12.04
C PRO A 109 5.37 -8.10 -11.08
N HIS A 110 4.24 -7.40 -11.05
CA HIS A 110 4.06 -6.21 -10.24
C HIS A 110 2.84 -6.32 -9.32
N ARG A 111 3.05 -6.15 -8.02
CA ARG A 111 2.07 -6.43 -6.96
C ARG A 111 1.49 -5.19 -6.29
N ALA A 112 1.58 -4.02 -6.92
CA ALA A 112 0.95 -2.80 -6.41
C ALA A 112 -0.12 -2.29 -7.38
N PHE A 113 -1.38 -2.54 -7.02
CA PHE A 113 -2.55 -2.06 -7.76
C PHE A 113 -3.79 -2.06 -6.86
N HIS A 114 -4.74 -1.17 -7.15
CA HIS A 114 -6.12 -1.27 -6.68
C HIS A 114 -6.99 -1.79 -7.84
N ASP A 115 -8.27 -2.07 -7.58
CA ASP A 115 -9.31 -2.51 -8.52
C ASP A 115 -9.10 -2.04 -9.97
N ARG A 116 -8.79 -0.76 -10.21
CA ARG A 116 -8.53 -0.21 -11.56
C ARG A 116 -7.36 0.76 -11.62
N VAL A 117 -6.45 0.69 -10.66
CA VAL A 117 -5.30 1.61 -10.58
C VAL A 117 -4.03 0.81 -10.46
N VAL A 118 -3.11 0.94 -11.42
CA VAL A 118 -1.74 0.45 -11.25
C VAL A 118 -0.96 1.47 -10.44
N ILE A 119 -0.35 1.06 -9.33
CA ILE A 119 0.53 1.92 -8.53
C ILE A 119 1.95 1.71 -9.02
N LEU A 120 2.58 2.73 -9.57
CA LEU A 120 3.89 2.63 -10.21
C LEU A 120 5.03 2.48 -9.18
N PRO A 121 6.07 1.68 -9.49
CA PRO A 121 7.37 1.77 -8.85
C PRO A 121 8.14 2.98 -9.40
N ASN A 122 9.39 3.13 -8.98
CA ASN A 122 10.32 3.97 -9.73
C ASN A 122 10.55 3.33 -11.09
N LEU A 123 10.23 4.08 -12.15
CA LEU A 123 10.51 3.72 -13.53
C LEU A 123 11.90 4.21 -13.90
N ALA A 124 12.59 3.42 -14.72
CA ALA A 124 13.84 3.86 -15.32
C ALA A 124 13.57 4.94 -16.37
N LYS A 125 14.59 5.79 -16.62
CA LYS A 125 14.61 6.64 -17.79
C LYS A 125 14.56 5.77 -19.05
N GLY A 126 13.80 6.21 -20.06
CA GLY A 126 13.59 5.44 -21.28
C GLY A 126 12.21 4.76 -21.37
N PRO A 127 12.02 3.85 -22.32
CA PRO A 127 10.76 3.15 -22.52
C PRO A 127 10.51 2.10 -21.43
N ASN A 128 9.31 2.13 -20.87
CA ASN A 128 8.79 1.19 -19.90
C ASN A 128 7.49 0.59 -20.43
N ILE A 129 7.35 -0.74 -20.36
CA ILE A 129 6.18 -1.48 -20.84
C ILE A 129 5.40 -2.01 -19.66
N ILE A 130 4.14 -1.61 -19.55
CA ILE A 130 3.22 -2.03 -18.49
C ILE A 130 2.11 -2.85 -19.14
N LYS A 131 1.99 -4.12 -18.75
CA LYS A 131 0.90 -4.99 -19.21
C LYS A 131 -0.05 -5.25 -18.06
N VAL A 132 -1.34 -5.11 -18.33
CA VAL A 132 -2.41 -5.30 -17.35
C VAL A 132 -3.40 -6.32 -17.91
N GLU A 133 -3.76 -7.29 -17.08
CA GLU A 133 -4.85 -8.22 -17.35
C GLU A 133 -6.04 -7.88 -16.45
N LEU A 134 -7.20 -7.73 -17.07
CA LEU A 134 -8.46 -7.39 -16.42
C LEU A 134 -9.37 -8.61 -16.32
N GLY A 135 -10.27 -8.61 -15.33
CA GLY A 135 -11.26 -9.66 -15.14
C GLY A 135 -12.45 -9.21 -14.29
N PRO A 136 -13.57 -9.94 -14.32
CA PRO A 136 -14.84 -9.46 -13.78
C PRO A 136 -14.94 -9.47 -12.24
N LEU A 137 -14.00 -10.12 -11.55
CA LEU A 137 -14.02 -10.30 -10.10
C LEU A 137 -12.84 -9.60 -9.43
N PRO A 138 -12.97 -9.13 -8.17
CA PRO A 138 -11.84 -8.58 -7.44
C PRO A 138 -10.66 -9.57 -7.32
N PRO A 139 -9.41 -9.09 -7.39
CA PRO A 139 -8.21 -9.92 -7.28
C PRO A 139 -8.19 -10.67 -5.95
N GLN A 140 -7.96 -11.98 -6.00
CA GLN A 140 -7.99 -12.85 -4.82
C GLN A 140 -6.63 -13.02 -4.14
N MET A 141 -5.55 -12.53 -4.75
CA MET A 141 -4.19 -12.67 -4.23
C MET A 141 -3.75 -11.43 -3.45
N SER A 142 -2.80 -11.60 -2.52
CA SER A 142 -2.25 -10.47 -1.77
C SER A 142 -1.58 -9.45 -2.70
N HIS A 143 -1.82 -8.16 -2.46
CA HIS A 143 -1.24 -7.06 -3.23
C HIS A 143 -1.33 -5.74 -2.44
N LEU A 144 -0.45 -4.80 -2.75
CA LEU A 144 -0.49 -3.44 -2.22
C LEU A 144 -1.60 -2.66 -2.93
N ARG A 145 -2.61 -2.21 -2.18
CA ARG A 145 -3.77 -1.47 -2.72
C ARG A 145 -3.61 0.05 -2.64
N PHE A 146 -2.77 0.52 -1.71
CA PHE A 146 -2.62 1.94 -1.45
C PHE A 146 -1.25 2.23 -0.86
N VAL A 147 -0.68 3.36 -1.26
CA VAL A 147 0.50 3.95 -0.64
C VAL A 147 0.40 5.47 -0.72
N SER A 148 0.77 6.18 0.35
CA SER A 148 0.63 7.63 0.44
C SER A 148 1.93 8.40 0.21
N LYS A 149 3.06 7.71 -0.04
CA LYS A 149 4.41 8.26 -0.28
C LYS A 149 5.13 7.46 -1.38
N ARG A 150 6.33 7.90 -1.75
CA ARG A 150 7.12 7.29 -2.83
C ARG A 150 7.39 5.82 -2.52
N MET A 151 7.08 4.97 -3.49
CA MET A 151 7.28 3.52 -3.43
C MET A 151 8.26 3.11 -4.53
N PRO A 152 9.56 3.00 -4.25
CA PRO A 152 10.55 2.67 -5.28
C PRO A 152 10.36 1.31 -5.91
N ALA A 153 10.04 0.31 -5.09
CA ALA A 153 9.88 -1.06 -5.55
C ALA A 153 8.87 -1.82 -4.71
N ILE A 154 8.29 -2.82 -5.35
CA ILE A 154 7.58 -3.92 -4.69
C ILE A 154 8.05 -5.22 -5.34
N ARG A 155 8.34 -6.24 -4.52
CA ARG A 155 8.91 -7.51 -5.00
C ARG A 155 8.26 -8.68 -4.28
N GLU A 156 8.07 -9.76 -5.03
CA GLU A 156 7.76 -11.06 -4.43
C GLU A 156 9.03 -11.65 -3.82
N THR A 157 8.88 -12.20 -2.62
CA THR A 157 9.93 -12.91 -1.88
C THR A 157 9.40 -14.26 -1.45
N ALA A 158 10.28 -15.17 -1.03
CA ALA A 158 9.87 -16.46 -0.47
C ALA A 158 8.94 -16.31 0.75
N GLY A 159 9.03 -15.18 1.48
CA GLY A 159 8.23 -14.91 2.69
C GLY A 159 6.96 -14.08 2.47
N GLY A 160 6.70 -13.60 1.24
CA GLY A 160 5.56 -12.73 0.93
C GLY A 160 5.93 -11.54 0.05
N LEU A 161 5.38 -10.35 0.33
CA LEU A 161 5.58 -9.15 -0.50
C LEU A 161 6.40 -8.10 0.23
N GLU A 162 7.55 -7.72 -0.34
CA GLU A 162 8.39 -6.65 0.18
C GLU A 162 8.10 -5.34 -0.57
N VAL A 163 7.87 -4.25 0.15
CA VAL A 163 7.67 -2.90 -0.39
C VAL A 163 8.69 -1.93 0.19
N GLU A 164 9.35 -1.19 -0.69
CA GLU A 164 10.21 -0.08 -0.30
C GLU A 164 9.38 1.21 -0.22
N LEU A 165 9.57 1.98 0.85
CA LEU A 165 8.87 3.24 1.11
C LEU A 165 9.88 4.31 1.47
N LEU A 166 9.83 5.44 0.77
CA LEU A 166 10.68 6.60 1.04
C LEU A 166 9.83 7.76 1.56
N THR A 167 10.13 8.23 2.76
CA THR A 167 9.39 9.29 3.44
C THR A 167 10.21 9.97 4.53
N LYS A 168 10.13 11.30 4.55
CA LYS A 168 10.60 12.15 5.66
C LYS A 168 9.51 12.41 6.72
N SER A 169 8.35 11.79 6.54
CA SER A 169 7.13 12.00 7.34
C SER A 169 6.32 10.69 7.43
N LYS A 170 5.05 10.73 7.80
CA LYS A 170 4.20 9.54 7.80
C LYS A 170 3.83 9.09 6.39
N ALA A 171 4.25 7.89 6.00
CA ALA A 171 3.75 7.15 4.84
C ALA A 171 2.74 6.11 5.29
N LYS A 172 1.49 6.25 4.86
CA LYS A 172 0.43 5.25 5.05
C LYS A 172 0.40 4.31 3.86
N PHE A 173 0.02 3.07 4.10
CA PHE A 173 -0.16 2.07 3.06
C PHE A 173 -1.20 1.03 3.50
N ALA A 174 -1.75 0.32 2.53
CA ALA A 174 -2.70 -0.75 2.78
C ALA A 174 -2.49 -1.91 1.81
N PHE A 175 -2.47 -3.11 2.35
CA PHE A 175 -2.46 -4.36 1.58
C PHE A 175 -3.85 -4.97 1.62
N TYR A 176 -4.28 -5.54 0.49
CA TYR A 176 -5.19 -6.68 0.56
C TYR A 176 -4.37 -7.93 0.83
N ALA A 177 -4.79 -8.69 1.82
CA ALA A 177 -4.12 -9.89 2.26
C ALA A 177 -5.06 -11.07 2.12
N ALA A 178 -4.76 -11.97 1.19
CA ALA A 178 -5.56 -13.16 0.93
C ALA A 178 -5.60 -14.12 2.12
N GLU A 179 -4.53 -14.13 2.91
CA GLU A 179 -4.27 -15.02 4.03
C GLU A 179 -3.84 -14.23 5.28
N PRO A 180 -3.89 -14.85 6.48
CA PRO A 180 -3.31 -14.27 7.68
C PRO A 180 -1.84 -13.89 7.47
N CYS A 181 -1.51 -12.65 7.82
CA CYS A 181 -0.20 -12.07 7.59
C CYS A 181 0.15 -11.04 8.67
N VAL A 182 1.42 -10.67 8.70
CA VAL A 182 1.97 -9.58 9.52
C VAL A 182 2.77 -8.63 8.65
N LEU A 183 2.70 -7.34 8.95
CA LEU A 183 3.64 -6.35 8.43
C LEU A 183 4.88 -6.31 9.31
N LEU A 184 6.00 -6.81 8.80
CA LEU A 184 7.30 -6.61 9.42
C LEU A 184 7.85 -5.23 9.07
N ASN A 185 8.52 -4.61 10.02
CA ASN A 185 9.08 -3.26 9.94
C ASN A 185 8.06 -2.14 9.72
N ALA A 186 6.75 -2.35 9.85
CA ALA A 186 5.80 -1.22 9.94
C ALA A 186 5.86 -0.57 11.34
N ASP A 187 5.72 0.74 11.49
CA ASP A 187 5.67 1.36 12.84
C ASP A 187 4.35 1.04 13.53
N TRP A 188 3.35 0.73 12.72
CA TRP A 188 2.01 0.41 13.13
C TRP A 188 1.34 -0.44 12.07
N GLN A 189 0.47 -1.34 12.52
CA GLN A 189 -0.42 -2.11 11.67
C GLN A 189 -1.77 -2.34 12.35
N GLU A 190 -2.85 -2.37 11.58
CA GLU A 190 -4.18 -2.78 12.03
C GLU A 190 -4.99 -3.37 10.87
N TRP A 191 -5.64 -4.50 11.11
CA TRP A 191 -6.64 -5.03 10.21
C TRP A 191 -7.90 -4.16 10.24
N ASN A 192 -8.39 -3.79 9.07
CA ASN A 192 -9.64 -3.04 8.97
C ASN A 192 -10.79 -3.86 9.59
N ARG A 193 -11.60 -3.18 10.41
CA ARG A 193 -12.76 -3.76 11.11
C ARG A 193 -13.92 -4.13 10.19
N GLN A 194 -13.89 -3.68 8.94
CA GLN A 194 -14.91 -3.97 7.92
C GLN A 194 -14.80 -5.37 7.30
N ASN A 195 -13.89 -6.23 7.81
CA ASN A 195 -13.69 -7.62 7.36
C ASN A 195 -13.40 -7.77 5.84
N ASN A 196 -12.85 -6.73 5.22
CA ASN A 196 -12.52 -6.68 3.79
C ASN A 196 -11.09 -7.14 3.49
N ARG A 197 -10.47 -7.87 4.43
CA ARG A 197 -9.08 -8.39 4.33
C ARG A 197 -8.03 -7.31 4.07
N ILE A 198 -8.27 -6.10 4.57
CA ILE A 198 -7.33 -4.99 4.43
C ILE A 198 -6.47 -4.89 5.69
N LEU A 199 -5.16 -5.00 5.50
CA LEU A 199 -4.16 -4.73 6.52
C LEU A 199 -3.53 -3.36 6.26
N ASN A 200 -3.84 -2.42 7.15
CA ASN A 200 -3.32 -1.06 7.08
C ASN A 200 -1.99 -1.00 7.83
N GLY A 201 -1.10 -0.13 7.37
CA GLY A 201 0.15 0.16 8.05
C GLY A 201 0.62 1.59 7.83
N TYR A 202 1.59 2.01 8.63
CA TYR A 202 2.38 3.19 8.31
C TYR A 202 3.85 3.05 8.71
N VAL A 203 4.68 3.84 8.04
CA VAL A 203 6.08 4.10 8.43
C VAL A 203 6.29 5.61 8.58
N THR A 204 7.23 6.03 9.43
CA THR A 204 7.59 7.45 9.61
C THR A 204 8.97 7.82 9.06
N SER A 205 9.70 6.85 8.52
CA SER A 205 11.01 7.00 7.90
C SER A 205 11.11 6.09 6.69
N ASP A 206 12.16 6.27 5.90
CA ASP A 206 12.56 5.34 4.85
C ASP A 206 12.63 3.91 5.40
N ARG A 207 12.01 2.96 4.69
CA ARG A 207 11.95 1.58 5.14
C ARG A 207 11.58 0.59 4.05
N SER A 208 12.10 -0.63 4.21
CA SER A 208 11.50 -1.82 3.59
C SER A 208 10.52 -2.46 4.56
N VAL A 209 9.28 -2.67 4.11
CA VAL A 209 8.21 -3.34 4.84
C VAL A 209 7.90 -4.67 4.15
N LEU A 210 7.88 -5.75 4.92
CA LEU A 210 7.53 -7.07 4.41
C LEU A 210 6.13 -7.46 4.89
N LEU A 211 5.20 -7.65 3.96
CA LEU A 211 3.98 -8.41 4.21
C LEU A 211 4.34 -9.90 4.28
N LYS A 212 4.55 -10.40 5.49
CA LYS A 212 4.90 -11.81 5.73
C LYS A 212 3.65 -12.64 5.92
N LEU A 213 3.48 -13.67 5.09
CA LEU A 213 2.41 -14.65 5.26
C LEU A 213 2.70 -15.55 6.48
N LEU A 214 1.65 -15.89 7.23
CA LEU A 214 1.72 -16.80 8.36
C LEU A 214 1.41 -18.21 7.89
N THR A 215 2.15 -19.20 8.41
CA THR A 215 1.80 -20.62 8.15
C THR A 215 0.62 -21.07 9.00
N LYS A 216 0.51 -20.52 10.22
CA LYS A 216 -0.61 -20.72 11.15
C LYS A 216 -1.79 -19.85 10.78
N THR A 217 -2.84 -20.46 10.24
CA THR A 217 -4.08 -19.77 9.88
C THR A 217 -4.98 -19.47 11.08
N ASP A 218 -4.75 -20.14 12.21
CA ASP A 218 -5.47 -19.99 13.46
C ASP A 218 -5.00 -18.80 14.31
N PHE A 219 -3.92 -18.11 13.90
CA PHE A 219 -3.38 -16.93 14.57
C PHE A 219 -3.33 -15.72 13.64
N ARG A 220 -3.65 -14.54 14.18
CA ARG A 220 -3.42 -13.27 13.50
C ARG A 220 -3.09 -12.15 14.47
N ILE A 221 -2.13 -11.31 14.11
CA ILE A 221 -1.94 -10.01 14.77
C ILE A 221 -3.01 -9.07 14.23
N THR A 222 -3.92 -8.61 15.07
CA THR A 222 -5.01 -7.69 14.67
C THR A 222 -4.56 -6.24 14.70
N ARG A 223 -3.68 -5.89 15.64
CA ARG A 223 -3.10 -4.55 15.78
C ARG A 223 -1.72 -4.63 16.43
N ALA A 224 -0.78 -3.82 15.96
CA ALA A 224 0.44 -3.53 16.68
C ALA A 224 0.79 -2.05 16.49
N ASN A 225 1.12 -1.33 17.56
CA ASN A 225 1.53 0.07 17.49
C ASN A 225 3.05 0.27 17.69
N LEU A 226 3.81 -0.79 17.40
CA LEU A 226 5.25 -0.84 17.44
C LEU A 226 5.77 -1.77 16.33
N PRO A 227 7.04 -1.61 15.89
CA PRO A 227 7.56 -2.42 14.80
C PRO A 227 7.81 -3.87 15.19
N VAL A 228 7.19 -4.79 14.45
CA VAL A 228 7.53 -6.21 14.45
C VAL A 228 8.72 -6.41 13.52
N LYS A 229 9.88 -6.83 14.03
CA LYS A 229 11.12 -7.02 13.26
C LYS A 229 11.21 -8.40 12.65
N SER A 230 10.78 -9.41 13.39
CA SER A 230 10.75 -10.79 12.92
C SER A 230 9.63 -11.56 13.61
N LEU A 231 9.27 -12.68 13.00
CA LEU A 231 8.28 -13.62 13.51
C LEU A 231 8.77 -15.04 13.24
N ARG A 232 8.79 -15.86 14.28
CA ARG A 232 9.07 -17.30 14.25
C ARG A 232 7.82 -18.07 14.67
N GLU A 233 7.49 -19.11 13.92
CA GLU A 233 6.38 -20.01 14.20
C GLU A 233 6.96 -21.37 14.61
N SER A 234 6.49 -21.89 15.73
CA SER A 234 6.75 -23.26 16.21
C SER A 234 5.41 -23.97 16.35
N GLU A 235 5.42 -25.29 16.58
CA GLU A 235 4.18 -26.08 16.71
C GLU A 235 3.18 -25.46 17.71
N ASN A 236 3.66 -25.10 18.91
CA ASN A 236 2.84 -24.57 20.00
C ASN A 236 3.23 -23.16 20.46
N SER A 237 3.98 -22.42 19.65
CA SER A 237 4.30 -21.03 19.99
C SER A 237 4.50 -20.12 18.78
N ILE A 238 4.32 -18.82 19.03
CA ILE A 238 4.72 -17.75 18.12
C ILE A 238 5.63 -16.81 18.89
N THR A 239 6.79 -16.51 18.31
CA THR A 239 7.75 -15.56 18.87
C THR A 239 7.90 -14.37 17.94
N LEU A 240 7.70 -13.17 18.49
CA LEU A 240 7.87 -11.90 17.80
C LEU A 240 9.07 -11.17 18.38
N THR A 241 9.99 -10.72 17.54
CA THR A 241 10.99 -9.73 17.94
C THR A 241 10.43 -8.35 17.62
N LEU A 242 10.29 -7.50 18.63
CA LEU A 242 9.71 -6.17 18.54
C LEU A 242 10.78 -5.10 18.78
N ALA A 243 10.74 -4.03 17.99
CA ALA A 243 11.56 -2.84 18.24
C ALA A 243 10.85 -1.88 19.21
N PRO A 244 11.58 -0.94 19.85
CA PRO A 244 10.94 0.10 20.64
C PRO A 244 9.86 0.82 19.83
N GLY A 245 8.69 1.02 20.43
CA GLY A 245 7.65 1.85 19.85
C GLY A 245 8.04 3.33 19.89
N ASN A 246 7.58 4.11 18.90
CA ASN A 246 7.73 5.56 18.88
C ASN A 246 6.60 6.28 19.64
N ALA A 247 5.66 5.54 20.24
CA ALA A 247 4.47 6.04 20.92
C ALA A 247 4.53 5.80 22.43
N GLY A 248 3.82 6.63 23.20
CA GLY A 248 3.79 6.59 24.67
C GLY A 248 3.20 5.32 25.29
N SER A 249 2.55 4.46 24.51
CA SER A 249 2.17 3.10 24.92
C SER A 249 2.51 2.10 23.83
N SER A 250 3.08 0.95 24.21
CA SER A 250 3.34 -0.18 23.31
C SER A 250 2.31 -1.27 23.58
N GLU A 251 1.52 -1.59 22.57
CA GLU A 251 0.41 -2.53 22.61
C GLU A 251 0.43 -3.43 21.37
N LEU A 252 0.18 -4.71 21.61
CA LEU A 252 -0.05 -5.68 20.56
C LEU A 252 -1.35 -6.42 20.85
N SER A 253 -2.24 -6.47 19.86
CA SER A 253 -3.46 -7.25 19.88
C SER A 253 -3.38 -8.38 18.86
N PHE A 254 -3.80 -9.56 19.26
CA PHE A 254 -3.84 -10.74 18.42
C PHE A 254 -5.11 -11.56 18.67
N GLN A 255 -5.43 -12.41 17.70
CA GLN A 255 -6.49 -13.40 17.81
C GLN A 255 -5.90 -14.77 17.56
N CYS A 256 -6.41 -15.74 18.30
CA CYS A 256 -6.02 -17.14 18.16
C CYS A 256 -7.23 -18.04 18.41
N ALA A 257 -7.34 -19.15 17.69
CA ALA A 257 -8.41 -20.13 17.92
C ALA A 257 -8.17 -20.90 19.23
N ARG A 258 -6.91 -21.26 19.50
CA ARG A 258 -6.49 -21.87 20.76
C ARG A 258 -6.22 -20.79 21.80
N LYS A 259 -6.71 -21.01 23.02
CA LYS A 259 -6.44 -20.12 24.14
C LYS A 259 -4.92 -20.09 24.40
N PRO A 260 -4.30 -18.91 24.58
CA PRO A 260 -2.90 -18.84 24.94
C PRO A 260 -2.72 -19.39 26.37
N ALA A 261 -1.83 -20.37 26.52
CA ALA A 261 -1.45 -20.94 27.81
C ALA A 261 -0.66 -19.91 28.64
N LYS A 262 0.33 -19.27 27.99
CA LYS A 262 1.25 -18.30 28.59
C LYS A 262 1.68 -17.28 27.55
N VAL A 263 1.87 -16.04 28.00
CA VAL A 263 2.47 -14.98 27.20
C VAL A 263 3.64 -14.37 27.96
N ARG A 264 4.80 -14.29 27.32
CA ARG A 264 6.05 -13.82 27.94
C ARG A 264 6.66 -12.68 27.18
N TRP A 265 7.14 -11.67 27.90
CA TRP A 265 7.97 -10.60 27.41
C TRP A 265 9.39 -10.75 27.96
N ASN A 266 10.38 -10.93 27.08
CA ASN A 266 11.77 -11.17 27.45
C ASN A 266 11.91 -12.28 28.52
N GLY A 267 11.17 -13.38 28.33
CA GLY A 267 11.15 -14.54 29.24
C GLY A 267 10.28 -14.38 30.49
N LYS A 268 9.80 -13.18 30.82
CA LYS A 268 8.91 -12.93 31.97
C LYS A 268 7.45 -12.99 31.56
N GLU A 269 6.64 -13.72 32.32
CA GLU A 269 5.20 -13.80 32.05
C GLU A 269 4.53 -12.43 32.20
N ILE A 270 3.63 -12.10 31.28
CA ILE A 270 2.87 -10.85 31.28
C ILE A 270 1.37 -11.14 31.16
N ALA A 271 0.57 -10.26 31.73
CA ALA A 271 -0.88 -10.37 31.67
C ALA A 271 -1.40 -10.13 30.24
N THR A 272 -2.45 -10.87 29.87
CA THR A 272 -3.22 -10.64 28.65
C THR A 272 -4.62 -10.20 29.01
N ALA A 273 -5.13 -9.17 28.34
CA ALA A 273 -6.53 -8.77 28.44
C ALA A 273 -7.29 -9.35 27.24
N PHE A 274 -8.35 -10.12 27.50
CA PHE A 274 -9.22 -10.63 26.43
C PHE A 274 -10.47 -9.77 26.30
N GLN A 275 -10.64 -9.13 25.14
CA GLN A 275 -11.80 -8.30 24.83
C GLN A 275 -12.18 -8.44 23.36
N ARG A 276 -13.48 -8.52 23.06
CA ARG A 276 -14.02 -8.54 21.68
C ARG A 276 -13.31 -9.57 20.78
N GLN A 277 -13.13 -10.79 21.29
CA GLN A 277 -12.46 -11.90 20.60
C GLN A 277 -10.95 -11.70 20.33
N SER A 278 -10.29 -10.72 20.94
CA SER A 278 -8.85 -10.48 20.80
C SER A 278 -8.17 -10.46 22.16
N HIS A 279 -6.96 -11.02 22.21
CA HIS A 279 -6.03 -10.83 23.32
C HIS A 279 -5.21 -9.56 23.05
N THR A 280 -5.04 -8.74 24.07
CA THR A 280 -4.20 -7.54 24.05
C THR A 280 -3.15 -7.64 25.14
N VAL A 281 -1.91 -7.31 24.78
CA VAL A 281 -0.80 -7.17 25.70
C VAL A 281 -0.28 -5.74 25.70
N SER A 282 -0.13 -5.18 26.90
CA SER A 282 0.62 -3.94 27.11
C SER A 282 2.07 -4.31 27.37
N LEU A 283 2.97 -3.78 26.56
CA LEU A 283 4.38 -4.16 26.58
C LEU A 283 5.17 -3.14 27.42
N PRO A 284 6.01 -3.60 28.37
CA PRO A 284 6.98 -2.74 29.02
C PRO A 284 7.88 -2.16 27.92
N GLY A 285 7.88 -0.83 27.76
CA GLY A 285 8.57 -0.17 26.65
C GLY A 285 10.04 -0.57 26.47
N GLY A 286 10.61 -0.23 25.31
CA GLY A 286 11.88 -0.78 24.84
C GLY A 286 11.64 -2.00 23.96
N GLY A 287 12.58 -2.30 23.06
CA GLY A 287 12.49 -3.48 22.18
C GLY A 287 12.65 -4.78 22.98
N GLY A 288 12.17 -5.89 22.43
CA GLY A 288 12.22 -7.18 23.11
C GLY A 288 11.58 -8.31 22.33
N GLU A 289 11.54 -9.49 22.93
CA GLU A 289 10.88 -10.67 22.40
C GLU A 289 9.56 -10.92 23.13
N LEU A 290 8.48 -11.05 22.36
CA LEU A 290 7.17 -11.50 22.83
C LEU A 290 6.95 -12.95 22.40
N GLU A 291 6.80 -13.85 23.35
CA GLU A 291 6.48 -15.26 23.12
C GLU A 291 5.04 -15.54 23.54
N ILE A 292 4.26 -16.10 22.63
CA ILE A 292 2.88 -16.56 22.86
C ILE A 292 2.88 -18.07 22.73
N MET A 293 2.59 -18.77 23.83
CA MET A 293 2.48 -20.24 23.87
C MET A 293 1.01 -20.66 23.87
N PHE A 294 0.69 -21.68 23.08
CA PHE A 294 -0.65 -22.26 22.98
C PHE A 294 -0.71 -23.59 23.71
N GLU A 295 -1.90 -23.92 24.21
CA GLU A 295 -2.24 -25.27 24.71
C GLU A 295 -2.29 -26.31 23.58
#